data_AF-A0A2A4RUG9-F1
#
_entry.id   AF-A0A2A4RUG9-F1
#
_cell.length_a   1.000
_cell.length_b   1.000
_cell.length_c   1.000
_cell.angle_alpha   90.00
_cell.angle_beta   90.00
_cell.angle_gamma   90.00
#
_symmetry.space_group_name_H-M   'P 1'
#
loop_
_entity.id
_entity.type
_entity.pdbx_description
1 polymer ?
#
loop_
_entity_poly.entity_id
_entity_poly.type
_entity_poly.pdbx_seq_one_letter_code
_entity_poly.pdbx_strand_id
1 'polypeptide(L)'
;MRGVAAIRADEKNKDIFDGIDKFLDKIPTDSSHLIQAEANCLHYLKTIRFKRNNKRARFVLETYNTTTSESVKRACIDCWRIWKDRPRFIHLRNQWQKIGAEEQRMVWLAFADLGDEGKHSRTQVQLSLPQAWALGIEQNGKTLFSELYKDWSKDGI
;
A
#
# COMPACT_ATOMS: atom_id res chain seq x y z
N MET A 1 -5.03 -8.59 22.13
CA MET A 1 -4.08 -7.46 22.04
C MET A 1 -4.74 -6.35 21.21
N ARG A 2 -5.14 -5.22 21.78
CA ARG A 2 -5.72 -4.11 20.98
C ARG A 2 -4.57 -3.43 20.24
N GLY A 3 -4.49 -3.60 18.92
CA GLY A 3 -3.46 -2.97 18.09
C GLY A 3 -3.61 -1.44 18.03
N VAL A 4 -2.58 -0.74 17.53
CA VAL A 4 -2.57 0.73 17.39
C VAL A 4 -3.82 1.27 16.67
N ALA A 5 -4.31 0.55 15.65
CA ALA A 5 -5.54 0.91 14.95
C ALA A 5 -6.77 0.96 15.88
N ALA A 6 -6.89 -0.03 16.79
CA ALA A 6 -8.00 -0.09 17.75
C ALA A 6 -7.89 1.01 18.82
N ILE A 7 -6.67 1.32 19.27
CA ILE A 7 -6.43 2.43 20.21
C ILE A 7 -6.79 3.77 19.57
N ARG A 8 -6.45 3.93 18.29
CA ARG A 8 -6.72 5.15 17.52
C ARG A 8 -8.19 5.34 17.15
N ALA A 9 -8.94 4.25 16.99
CA ALA A 9 -10.37 4.29 16.72
C ALA A 9 -11.22 4.56 17.99
N ASP A 10 -10.63 4.52 19.18
CA ASP A 10 -11.32 4.84 20.43
C ASP A 10 -11.48 6.37 20.56
N GLU A 11 -12.74 6.84 20.62
CA GLU A 11 -13.09 8.26 20.76
C GLU A 11 -12.46 8.90 22.01
N LYS A 12 -12.15 8.12 23.05
CA LYS A 12 -11.44 8.63 24.24
C LYS A 12 -10.05 9.18 23.94
N ASN A 13 -9.44 8.73 22.84
CA ASN A 13 -8.09 9.14 22.43
C ASN A 13 -8.11 10.17 21.29
N LYS A 14 -9.29 10.65 20.87
CA LYS A 14 -9.45 11.52 19.70
C LYS A 14 -8.57 12.77 19.77
N ASP A 15 -8.62 13.50 20.88
CA ASP A 15 -7.87 14.75 21.04
C ASP A 15 -6.35 14.52 20.96
N ILE A 16 -5.87 13.41 21.50
CA ILE A 16 -4.45 13.01 21.45
C ILE A 16 -4.04 12.77 20.00
N PHE A 17 -4.80 11.96 19.26
CA PHE A 17 -4.46 11.63 17.87
C PHE A 17 -4.66 12.79 16.91
N ASP A 18 -5.61 13.69 17.17
CA ASP A 18 -5.76 14.93 16.41
C ASP A 18 -4.57 15.87 16.65
N GLY A 19 -4.05 15.94 17.88
CA GLY A 19 -2.80 16.64 18.19
C GLY A 19 -1.62 16.06 17.43
N ILE A 20 -1.43 14.74 17.48
CA ILE A 20 -0.37 14.03 16.75
C ILE A 20 -0.50 14.27 15.24
N ASP A 21 -1.71 14.19 14.69
CA ASP A 21 -1.94 14.38 13.26
C ASP A 21 -1.55 15.78 12.77
N LYS A 22 -1.80 16.82 13.57
CA LYS A 22 -1.37 18.18 13.27
C LYS A 22 0.14 18.30 13.18
N PHE A 23 0.89 17.58 14.03
CA PHE A 23 2.35 17.54 13.96
C PHE A 23 2.82 16.77 12.73
N LEU A 24 2.23 15.59 12.47
CA LEU A 24 2.57 14.80 11.27
C LEU A 24 2.36 15.59 9.98
N ASP A 25 1.27 16.37 9.88
CA ASP A 25 0.95 17.17 8.70
C ASP A 25 1.95 18.30 8.41
N LYS A 26 2.79 18.67 9.39
CA LYS A 26 3.84 19.69 9.27
C LYS A 26 5.20 19.09 8.89
N ILE A 27 5.43 17.80 9.13
CA ILE A 27 6.75 17.19 8.89
C ILE A 27 7.24 17.40 7.45
N PRO A 28 6.44 17.19 6.39
CA PRO A 28 6.91 17.35 5.02
C PRO A 28 7.34 18.78 4.68
N THR A 29 6.82 19.81 5.37
CA THR A 29 7.14 21.22 5.10
C THR A 29 8.19 21.76 6.05
N ASP A 30 8.05 21.48 7.35
CA ASP A 30 8.82 22.13 8.41
C ASP A 30 10.05 21.30 8.80
N SER A 31 10.08 20.01 8.44
CA SER A 31 11.13 19.07 8.85
C SER A 31 11.35 17.95 7.82
N SER A 32 11.36 18.32 6.53
CA SER A 32 11.48 17.37 5.41
C SER A 32 12.72 16.49 5.48
N HIS A 33 13.82 16.98 6.04
CA HIS A 33 15.06 16.22 6.25
C HIS A 33 14.85 14.96 7.12
N LEU A 34 13.87 14.95 8.04
CA LEU A 34 13.59 13.79 8.89
C LEU A 34 13.10 12.58 8.09
N ILE A 35 12.47 12.80 6.93
CA ILE A 35 11.87 11.75 6.10
C ILE A 35 12.68 11.46 4.82
N GLN A 36 13.89 12.03 4.70
CA GLN A 36 14.80 11.73 3.57
C GLN A 36 15.38 10.32 3.67
N ALA A 37 15.67 9.85 4.89
CA ALA A 37 16.11 8.48 5.11
C ALA A 37 14.95 7.52 4.85
N GLU A 38 15.19 6.47 4.05
CA GLU A 38 14.16 5.52 3.64
C GLU A 38 13.42 4.90 4.83
N ALA A 39 14.14 4.45 5.87
CA ALA A 39 13.54 3.89 7.07
C ALA A 39 12.55 4.87 7.72
N ASN A 40 12.93 6.15 7.84
CA ASN A 40 12.06 7.17 8.41
C ASN A 40 10.87 7.46 7.51
N CYS A 41 11.06 7.47 6.19
CA CYS A 41 9.97 7.60 5.23
C CYS A 41 8.95 6.46 5.39
N LEU A 42 9.41 5.21 5.50
CA LEU A 42 8.56 4.04 5.73
C LEU A 42 7.79 4.15 7.05
N HIS A 43 8.45 4.56 8.13
CA HIS A 43 7.78 4.80 9.41
C HIS A 43 6.74 5.92 9.32
N TYR A 44 7.05 7.00 8.61
CA TYR A 44 6.13 8.10 8.38
C TYR A 44 4.90 7.66 7.58
N LEU A 45 5.07 6.98 6.44
CA LEU A 45 4.00 6.41 5.63
C LEU A 45 3.08 5.48 6.45
N LYS A 46 3.68 4.59 7.23
CA LYS A 46 2.95 3.67 8.14
C LYS A 46 2.11 4.40 9.18
N THR A 47 2.51 5.61 9.57
CA THR A 47 1.84 6.43 10.58
C THR A 47 0.71 7.26 9.96
N ILE A 48 0.94 7.90 8.81
CA ILE A 48 -0.06 8.78 8.19
C ILE A 48 -1.22 8.02 7.54
N ARG A 49 -1.06 6.72 7.24
CA ARG A 49 -2.10 5.89 6.60
C ARG A 49 -3.41 5.84 7.40
N PHE A 50 -3.40 6.11 8.70
CA PHE A 50 -4.62 6.05 9.52
C PHE A 50 -5.59 7.23 9.33
N LYS A 51 -5.18 8.33 8.68
CA LYS A 51 -6.08 9.46 8.39
C LYS A 51 -5.68 10.13 7.09
N ARG A 52 -6.61 10.15 6.14
CA ARG A 52 -6.43 10.82 4.85
C ARG A 52 -6.72 12.32 5.00
N ASN A 53 -5.87 13.13 4.40
CA ASN A 53 -6.18 14.53 4.07
C ASN A 53 -5.45 14.89 2.75
N ASN A 54 -5.69 16.09 2.22
CA ASN A 54 -5.10 16.50 0.94
C ASN A 54 -3.58 16.62 1.00
N LYS A 55 -3.00 17.06 2.12
CA LYS A 55 -1.54 17.19 2.30
C LYS A 55 -0.85 15.82 2.23
N ARG A 56 -1.37 14.85 2.99
CA ARG A 56 -0.87 13.46 3.02
C ARG A 56 -1.07 12.77 1.68
N ALA A 57 -2.24 12.93 1.05
CA ALA A 57 -2.51 12.34 -0.26
C ALA A 57 -1.54 12.85 -1.33
N ARG A 58 -1.25 14.16 -1.32
CA ARG A 58 -0.25 14.78 -2.19
C ARG A 58 1.15 14.23 -1.92
N PHE A 59 1.56 14.22 -0.64
CA PHE A 59 2.86 13.68 -0.24
C PHE A 59 3.06 12.22 -0.69
N VAL A 60 2.08 11.35 -0.45
CA VAL A 60 2.15 9.93 -0.86
C VAL A 60 2.25 9.79 -2.36
N LEU A 61 1.50 10.58 -3.12
CA LEU A 61 1.57 10.57 -4.58
C LEU A 61 2.94 11.01 -5.10
N GLU A 62 3.45 12.14 -4.61
CA GLU A 62 4.75 12.66 -4.99
C GLU A 62 5.84 11.63 -4.65
N THR A 63 5.82 11.09 -3.43
CA THR A 63 6.76 10.06 -2.97
C THR A 63 6.74 8.82 -3.86
N TYR A 64 5.55 8.30 -4.20
CA TYR A 64 5.41 7.13 -5.07
C TYR A 64 5.98 7.38 -6.47
N ASN A 65 5.74 8.57 -7.03
CA ASN A 65 6.18 8.90 -8.39
C ASN A 65 7.70 9.12 -8.48
N THR A 66 8.34 9.60 -7.41
CA THR A 66 9.76 9.96 -7.42
C THR A 66 10.68 8.87 -6.88
N THR A 67 10.18 7.98 -6.02
CA THR A 67 11.01 6.95 -5.38
C THR A 67 11.34 5.80 -6.34
N THR A 68 12.55 5.29 -6.22
CA THR A 68 12.98 4.04 -6.85
C THR A 68 12.88 2.82 -5.91
N SER A 69 12.65 3.05 -4.61
CA SER A 69 12.53 1.96 -3.62
C SER A 69 11.18 1.26 -3.72
N GLU A 70 11.19 -0.04 -4.00
CA GLU A 70 9.99 -0.88 -4.02
C GLU A 70 9.28 -0.92 -2.66
N SER A 71 10.04 -0.91 -1.56
CA SER A 71 9.49 -0.88 -0.19
C SER A 71 8.69 0.39 0.05
N VAL A 72 9.21 1.54 -0.39
CA VAL A 72 8.51 2.83 -0.26
C VAL A 72 7.27 2.84 -1.16
N LYS A 73 7.36 2.36 -2.40
CA LYS A 73 6.18 2.25 -3.28
C LYS A 73 5.09 1.38 -2.68
N ARG A 74 5.45 0.22 -2.12
CA ARG A 74 4.50 -0.65 -1.40
C ARG A 74 3.82 0.06 -0.24
N ALA A 75 4.58 0.82 0.56
CA ALA A 75 4.03 1.59 1.67
C ALA A 75 3.07 2.69 1.19
N CYS A 76 3.38 3.36 0.07
CA CYS A 76 2.46 4.32 -0.56
C CYS A 76 1.15 3.65 -1.02
N ILE A 77 1.24 2.48 -1.65
CA ILE A 77 0.07 1.70 -2.09
C ILE A 77 -0.77 1.25 -0.87
N ASP A 78 -0.12 0.87 0.24
CA ASP A 78 -0.82 0.55 1.48
C ASP A 78 -1.58 1.75 2.06
N CYS A 79 -1.01 2.97 1.99
CA CYS A 79 -1.76 4.18 2.33
C CYS A 79 -3.04 4.31 1.49
N TRP A 80 -2.95 4.16 0.16
CA TRP A 80 -4.12 4.20 -0.72
C TRP A 80 -5.13 3.10 -0.41
N ARG A 81 -4.67 1.90 -0.02
CA ARG A 81 -5.53 0.77 0.36
C ARG A 81 -6.34 1.12 1.61
N ILE A 82 -5.68 1.55 2.69
CA ILE A 82 -6.34 1.94 3.93
C ILE A 82 -7.31 3.10 3.71
N TRP A 83 -6.96 4.04 2.82
CA TRP A 83 -7.81 5.16 2.43
C TRP A 83 -8.93 4.81 1.45
N LYS A 84 -8.96 3.57 0.93
CA LYS A 84 -9.91 3.10 -0.08
C LYS A 84 -9.93 3.97 -1.35
N ASP A 85 -8.74 4.42 -1.79
CA ASP A 85 -8.57 5.28 -2.97
C ASP A 85 -8.72 4.48 -4.28
N ARG A 86 -9.97 4.14 -4.63
CA ARG A 86 -10.30 3.32 -5.82
C ARG A 86 -9.69 3.84 -7.13
N PRO A 87 -9.73 5.16 -7.43
CA PRO A 87 -9.14 5.69 -8.66
C PRO A 87 -7.65 5.36 -8.82
N ARG A 88 -6.89 5.34 -7.73
CA ARG A 88 -5.45 4.96 -7.76
C ARG A 88 -5.26 3.52 -8.19
N PHE A 89 -6.08 2.60 -7.66
CA PHE A 89 -5.98 1.19 -8.03
C PHE A 89 -6.35 0.93 -9.48
N ILE A 90 -7.36 1.63 -10.01
CA ILE A 90 -7.71 1.55 -11.44
C ILE A 90 -6.55 2.02 -12.31
N HIS A 91 -5.90 3.13 -11.93
CA HIS A 91 -4.73 3.65 -12.66
C HIS A 91 -3.57 2.64 -12.66
N LEU A 92 -3.23 2.08 -11.50
CA LEU A 92 -2.16 1.08 -11.37
C LEU A 92 -2.47 -0.20 -12.15
N ARG A 93 -3.73 -0.66 -12.14
CA ARG A 93 -4.19 -1.79 -12.95
C ARG A 93 -3.98 -1.54 -14.44
N ASN A 94 -4.31 -0.35 -14.93
CA ASN A 94 -4.10 0.01 -16.33
C ASN A 94 -2.60 0.06 -16.71
N GLN A 95 -1.73 0.22 -15.71
CA GLN A 95 -0.28 0.21 -15.87
C GLN A 95 0.35 -1.11 -15.41
N TRP A 96 -0.42 -2.20 -15.31
CA TRP A 96 0.03 -3.47 -14.72
C TRP A 96 1.39 -3.96 -15.23
N GLN A 97 1.58 -3.91 -16.55
CA GLN A 97 2.82 -4.35 -17.21
C GLN A 97 4.03 -3.42 -16.99
N LYS A 98 3.80 -2.21 -16.45
CA LYS A 98 4.83 -1.19 -16.19
C LYS A 98 5.24 -1.11 -14.72
N ILE A 99 4.44 -1.63 -13.80
CA ILE A 99 4.72 -1.59 -12.36
C ILE A 99 5.44 -2.87 -11.92
N GLY A 100 6.31 -2.75 -10.91
CA GLY A 100 7.12 -3.88 -10.41
C GLY A 100 6.29 -4.96 -9.72
N ALA A 101 6.88 -6.15 -9.53
CA ALA A 101 6.20 -7.29 -8.92
C ALA A 101 5.68 -6.99 -7.50
N GLU A 102 6.46 -6.26 -6.71
CA GLU A 102 6.08 -5.82 -5.35
C GLU A 102 4.87 -4.89 -5.34
N GLU A 103 4.79 -3.99 -6.32
CA GLU A 103 3.66 -3.09 -6.50
C GLU A 103 2.42 -3.87 -6.93
N GLN A 104 2.57 -4.76 -7.91
CA GLN A 104 1.51 -5.66 -8.39
C GLN A 104 0.92 -6.49 -7.25
N ARG A 105 1.75 -7.03 -6.36
CA ARG A 105 1.32 -7.80 -5.18
C ARG A 105 0.47 -6.95 -4.24
N MET A 106 0.89 -5.72 -3.96
CA MET A 106 0.10 -4.79 -3.13
C MET A 106 -1.21 -4.36 -3.78
N VAL A 107 -1.22 -4.13 -5.09
CA VAL A 107 -2.45 -3.83 -5.86
C VAL A 107 -3.39 -5.04 -5.86
N TRP A 108 -2.85 -6.24 -6.06
CA TRP A 108 -3.62 -7.49 -5.98
C TRP A 108 -4.28 -7.67 -4.62
N LEU A 109 -3.54 -7.38 -3.55
CA LEU A 109 -4.07 -7.41 -2.18
C LEU A 109 -5.22 -6.41 -2.03
N ALA A 110 -5.05 -5.17 -2.49
CA ALA A 110 -6.08 -4.14 -2.42
C ALA A 110 -7.34 -4.49 -3.23
N PHE A 111 -7.24 -5.26 -4.32
CA PHE A 111 -8.40 -5.72 -5.08
C PHE A 111 -9.36 -6.59 -4.27
N ALA A 112 -8.93 -7.26 -3.20
CA ALA A 112 -9.86 -7.96 -2.30
C ALA A 112 -10.92 -7.00 -1.72
N ASP A 113 -10.51 -5.77 -1.43
CA ASP A 113 -11.34 -4.77 -0.75
C ASP A 113 -12.27 -4.00 -1.71
N LEU A 114 -12.18 -4.24 -3.03
CA LEU A 114 -12.91 -3.49 -4.06
C LEU A 114 -14.21 -4.13 -4.56
N GLY A 115 -14.59 -5.30 -4.03
CA GLY A 115 -15.80 -6.01 -4.46
C GLY A 115 -15.68 -6.53 -5.90
N ASP A 116 -16.74 -6.41 -6.69
CA ASP A 116 -16.79 -7.01 -8.04
C ASP A 116 -15.78 -6.40 -9.02
N GLU A 117 -15.49 -5.10 -8.92
CA GLU A 117 -14.43 -4.44 -9.70
C GLU A 117 -13.06 -5.09 -9.43
N GLY A 118 -12.80 -5.41 -8.16
CA GLY A 118 -11.58 -6.06 -7.72
C GLY A 118 -11.48 -7.50 -8.23
N LYS A 119 -12.58 -8.26 -8.14
CA LYS A 119 -12.65 -9.62 -8.72
C LYS A 119 -12.35 -9.59 -10.23
N HIS A 120 -12.99 -8.69 -10.97
CA HIS A 120 -12.77 -8.57 -12.40
C HIS A 120 -11.32 -8.19 -12.72
N SER A 121 -10.76 -7.25 -11.97
CA SER A 121 -9.36 -6.84 -12.10
C SER A 121 -8.38 -8.00 -11.84
N ARG A 122 -8.64 -8.82 -10.82
CA ARG A 122 -7.85 -10.04 -10.52
C ARG A 122 -7.90 -11.02 -11.70
N THR A 123 -9.08 -11.31 -12.24
CA THR A 123 -9.24 -12.20 -13.39
C THR A 123 -8.44 -11.71 -14.62
N GLN A 124 -8.45 -10.40 -14.89
CA GLN A 124 -7.73 -9.84 -16.04
C GLN A 124 -6.22 -10.03 -15.98
N VAL A 125 -5.62 -9.93 -14.79
CA VAL A 125 -4.16 -9.98 -14.63
C VAL A 125 -3.63 -11.36 -14.25
N GLN A 126 -4.51 -12.28 -13.84
CA GLN A 126 -4.17 -13.58 -13.25
C GLN A 126 -3.22 -14.43 -14.10
N LEU A 127 -3.38 -14.41 -15.43
CA LEU A 127 -2.56 -15.22 -16.34
C LEU A 127 -1.09 -14.76 -16.38
N SER A 128 -0.81 -13.49 -16.05
CA SER A 128 0.56 -12.95 -16.06
C SER A 128 1.36 -13.27 -14.79
N LEU A 129 0.67 -13.63 -13.70
CA LEU A 129 1.28 -13.73 -12.37
C LEU A 129 2.36 -14.81 -12.22
N PRO A 130 2.25 -16.01 -12.82
CA PRO A 130 3.29 -17.03 -12.72
C PRO A 130 4.66 -16.51 -13.16
N GLN A 131 4.69 -15.74 -14.25
CA GLN A 131 5.92 -15.15 -14.77
C GLN A 131 6.29 -13.85 -14.04
N ALA A 132 5.33 -12.96 -13.84
CA ALA A 132 5.59 -11.63 -13.27
C ALA A 132 6.06 -11.68 -11.81
N TRP A 133 5.65 -12.70 -11.06
CA TRP A 133 5.96 -12.85 -9.63
C TRP A 133 6.94 -13.98 -9.33
N ALA A 134 7.60 -14.54 -10.35
CA ALA A 134 8.64 -15.53 -10.14
C ALA A 134 9.75 -14.98 -9.24
N LEU A 135 10.24 -15.81 -8.33
CA LEU A 135 11.34 -15.54 -7.41
C LEU A 135 12.70 -16.00 -7.96
N GLY A 136 12.71 -16.74 -9.07
CA GLY A 136 13.93 -17.28 -9.69
C GLY A 136 14.47 -18.53 -9.01
N ILE A 137 13.68 -19.15 -8.13
CA ILE A 137 14.03 -20.36 -7.36
C ILE A 137 12.97 -21.46 -7.51
N GLU A 138 12.07 -21.32 -8.49
CA GLU A 138 11.00 -22.26 -8.79
C GLU A 138 11.56 -23.64 -9.17
N GLN A 139 10.85 -24.70 -8.77
CA GLN A 139 11.17 -26.08 -9.11
C GLN A 139 10.01 -26.73 -9.85
N ASN A 140 10.32 -27.55 -10.86
CA ASN A 140 9.31 -28.29 -11.61
C ASN A 140 8.46 -29.16 -10.67
N GLY A 141 7.14 -29.08 -10.81
CA GLY A 141 6.19 -29.86 -10.01
C GLY A 141 5.93 -29.33 -8.59
N LYS A 142 6.48 -28.17 -8.21
CA LYS A 142 6.17 -27.50 -6.94
C LYS A 142 5.25 -26.30 -7.14
N THR A 143 4.49 -25.99 -6.09
CA THR A 143 3.60 -24.81 -6.04
C THR A 143 4.39 -23.53 -6.27
N LEU A 144 3.89 -22.67 -7.16
CA LEU A 144 4.52 -21.40 -7.48
C LEU A 144 4.27 -20.37 -6.38
N PHE A 145 5.18 -19.41 -6.21
CA PHE A 145 4.98 -18.31 -5.27
C PHE A 145 3.68 -17.54 -5.56
N SER A 146 3.36 -17.34 -6.85
CA SER A 146 2.13 -16.66 -7.25
C SER A 146 0.86 -17.40 -6.80
N GLU A 147 0.88 -18.73 -6.72
CA GLU A 147 -0.23 -19.53 -6.23
C GLU A 147 -0.39 -19.39 -4.72
N LEU A 148 0.70 -19.49 -3.98
CA LEU A 148 0.72 -19.27 -2.53
C LEU A 148 0.23 -17.86 -2.18
N TYR A 149 0.70 -16.85 -2.90
CA TYR A 149 0.32 -15.46 -2.65
C TYR A 149 -1.17 -15.23 -2.96
N LYS A 150 -1.70 -15.79 -4.06
CA LYS A 150 -3.12 -15.70 -4.39
C LYS A 150 -3.99 -16.31 -3.29
N ASP A 151 -3.65 -17.51 -2.82
CA ASP A 151 -4.41 -18.18 -1.78
C ASP A 151 -4.36 -17.41 -0.45
N TRP A 152 -3.17 -16.98 -0.03
CA TRP A 152 -3.00 -16.18 1.18
C TRP A 152 -3.78 -14.86 1.14
N SER A 153 -3.86 -14.21 -0.02
CA SER A 153 -4.50 -12.89 -0.19
C SER A 153 -5.96 -12.94 -0.66
N LYS A 154 -6.59 -14.12 -0.68
CA LYS A 154 -7.92 -14.31 -1.27
C LYS A 154 -8.99 -13.42 -0.63
N ASP A 155 -8.98 -13.32 0.70
CA ASP A 155 -9.99 -12.61 1.50
C ASP A 155 -9.56 -11.18 1.90
N GLY A 156 -8.40 -10.71 1.43
CA GLY A 156 -7.74 -9.53 1.99
C GLY A 156 -7.06 -9.84 3.34
N ILE A 157 -6.42 -8.82 3.95
CA ILE A 157 -5.87 -8.87 5.31
C ILE A 157 -6.69 -7.97 6.20
#